data_AF-A0A7W6H7U1-F1
#
_entry.id   AF-A0A7W6H7U1-F1
#
_cell.length_a   1.000
_cell.length_b   1.000
_cell.length_c   1.000
_cell.angle_alpha   90.00
_cell.angle_beta   90.00
_cell.angle_gamma   90.00
#
_symmetry.space_group_name_H-M   'P 1'
#
loop_
_entity.id
_entity.type
_entity.pdbx_description
1 polymer ?
#
loop_
_entity_poly.entity_id
_entity_poly.type
_entity_poly.pdbx_seq_one_letter_code
_entity_poly.pdbx_strand_id
1 'polypeptide(L)'
;MRIVLMAALAVLCSDAASAGNLKYQPQNPSFGGSSLNGSVLLGQAGAQNKYAAEESQRSSASSLLNQTPAQRFAATFQQRLLSSVADNITDSILGPNARESGRFQIDGTTIQFQREGNNVNLTINDGVNQTSVIVPVSF
;
A
#
# COMPACT_ATOMS: atom_id res chain seq x y z
N MET A 1 -15.63 -71.92 -0.52
CA MET A 1 -14.30 -71.93 0.13
C MET A 1 -13.48 -70.64 -0.10
N ARG A 2 -13.38 -70.11 -1.33
CA ARG A 2 -12.61 -68.87 -1.64
C ARG A 2 -13.05 -67.61 -0.90
N ILE A 3 -14.37 -67.41 -0.73
CA ILE A 3 -14.95 -66.23 -0.03
C ILE A 3 -14.59 -66.23 1.47
N VAL A 4 -14.58 -67.41 2.09
CA VAL A 4 -14.21 -67.57 3.51
C VAL A 4 -12.73 -67.27 3.74
N LEU A 5 -11.87 -67.68 2.80
CA LEU A 5 -10.43 -67.39 2.84
C LEU A 5 -10.15 -65.88 2.70
N MET A 6 -10.87 -65.20 1.80
CA MET A 6 -10.74 -63.75 1.60
C MET A 6 -11.25 -62.94 2.81
N ALA A 7 -12.35 -63.38 3.42
CA ALA A 7 -12.88 -62.75 4.64
C ALA A 7 -11.93 -62.93 5.84
N ALA A 8 -11.32 -64.11 5.99
CA ALA A 8 -10.35 -64.36 7.06
C ALA A 8 -9.08 -63.50 6.91
N LEU A 9 -8.62 -63.29 5.67
CA LEU A 9 -7.44 -62.46 5.39
C LEU A 9 -7.71 -60.97 5.65
N ALA A 10 -8.94 -60.49 5.42
CA ALA A 10 -9.32 -59.10 5.71
C ALA A 10 -9.33 -58.79 7.23
N VAL A 11 -9.73 -59.77 8.06
CA VAL A 11 -9.69 -59.64 9.53
C VAL A 11 -8.25 -59.61 10.06
N LEU A 12 -7.34 -60.36 9.43
CA LEU A 12 -5.92 -60.39 9.80
C LEU A 12 -5.15 -59.11 9.42
N CYS A 13 -5.63 -58.34 8.45
CA CYS A 13 -5.04 -57.05 8.05
C CYS A 13 -5.66 -55.83 8.77
N SER A 14 -6.45 -56.04 9.82
CA SER A 14 -7.04 -54.95 10.58
C SER A 14 -6.07 -54.45 11.66
N ASP A 15 -5.20 -53.50 11.31
CA ASP A 15 -4.36 -52.78 12.27
C ASP A 15 -5.22 -51.85 13.14
N ALA A 16 -5.04 -51.93 14.45
CA ALA A 16 -5.72 -51.06 15.39
C ALA A 16 -5.16 -49.63 15.28
N ALA A 17 -5.99 -48.69 14.81
CA ALA A 17 -5.64 -47.28 14.76
C ALA A 17 -5.40 -46.76 16.18
N SER A 18 -4.13 -46.55 16.54
CA SER A 18 -3.74 -45.98 17.83
C SER A 18 -3.82 -44.46 17.75
N ALA A 19 -4.81 -43.88 18.41
CA ALA A 19 -4.93 -42.44 18.58
C ALA A 19 -4.42 -42.03 19.98
N GLY A 20 -3.57 -41.01 20.04
CA GLY A 20 -3.13 -40.42 21.30
C GLY A 20 -4.09 -39.34 21.79
N ASN A 21 -3.96 -38.95 23.06
CA ASN A 21 -4.75 -37.86 23.62
C ASN A 21 -4.33 -36.51 23.01
N LEU A 22 -5.30 -35.75 22.52
CA LEU A 22 -5.10 -34.34 22.16
C LEU A 22 -4.88 -33.52 23.44
N LYS A 23 -3.67 -32.99 23.63
CA LYS A 23 -3.35 -32.04 24.69
C LYS A 23 -3.37 -30.64 24.09
N TYR A 24 -4.23 -29.78 24.60
CA TYR A 24 -4.23 -28.37 24.21
C TYR A 24 -3.05 -27.64 24.87
N GLN A 25 -2.21 -27.01 24.05
CA GLN A 25 -1.22 -26.06 24.50
C GLN A 25 -1.42 -24.74 23.75
N PRO A 26 -1.61 -23.61 24.46
CA PRO A 26 -1.66 -22.30 23.83
C PRO A 26 -0.37 -22.02 23.05
N GLN A 27 -0.48 -21.40 21.88
CA GLN A 27 0.69 -20.98 21.10
C GLN A 27 1.35 -19.73 21.68
N ASN A 28 0.56 -18.86 22.31
CA ASN A 28 1.02 -17.62 22.89
C ASN A 28 1.65 -17.89 24.28
N PRO A 29 2.93 -17.50 24.49
CA PRO A 29 3.62 -17.71 25.76
C PRO A 29 2.94 -17.04 26.96
N SER A 30 2.22 -15.94 26.76
CA SER A 30 1.48 -15.26 27.84
C SER A 30 0.37 -16.11 28.46
N PHE A 31 -0.11 -17.14 27.75
CA PHE A 31 -1.12 -18.07 28.25
C PHE A 31 -0.53 -19.44 28.64
N GLY A 32 0.79 -19.50 28.84
CA GLY A 32 1.50 -20.74 29.19
C GLY A 32 2.01 -21.54 27.99
N GLY A 33 2.02 -20.96 26.79
CA GLY A 33 2.62 -21.55 25.59
C GLY A 33 4.15 -21.58 25.61
N SER A 34 4.76 -22.10 24.53
CA SER A 34 6.22 -22.11 24.38
C SER A 34 6.79 -20.68 24.31
N SER A 35 7.80 -20.38 25.13
CA SER A 35 8.51 -19.10 25.13
C SER A 35 9.23 -18.81 23.81
N LEU A 36 9.59 -19.86 23.07
CA LEU A 36 10.26 -19.75 21.77
C LEU A 36 9.39 -19.03 20.71
N ASN A 37 8.06 -19.06 20.87
CA ASN A 37 7.12 -18.41 19.96
C ASN A 37 7.01 -16.88 20.17
N GLY A 38 7.54 -16.35 21.28
CA GLY A 38 7.32 -14.95 21.67
C GLY A 38 7.86 -13.94 20.67
N SER A 39 9.09 -14.13 20.18
CA SER A 39 9.74 -13.22 19.23
C SER A 39 9.04 -13.18 17.87
N VAL A 40 8.59 -14.34 17.38
CA VAL A 40 7.87 -14.46 16.11
C VAL A 40 6.50 -13.80 16.19
N LEU A 41 5.74 -14.07 17.25
CA LEU A 41 4.42 -13.48 17.46
C LEU A 41 4.49 -11.95 17.61
N LEU A 42 5.51 -11.44 18.32
CA LEU A 42 5.74 -10.00 18.46
C LEU A 42 6.13 -9.35 17.12
N GLY A 43 7.02 -9.99 16.35
CA GLY A 43 7.40 -9.51 15.01
C GLY A 43 6.22 -9.47 14.05
N GLN A 44 5.38 -10.50 14.06
CA GLN A 44 4.15 -10.55 13.26
C GLN A 44 3.15 -9.47 13.67
N ALA A 45 2.98 -9.23 14.97
CA ALA A 45 2.11 -8.17 15.49
C ALA A 45 2.64 -6.79 15.09
N GLY A 46 3.96 -6.56 15.17
CA GLY A 46 4.60 -5.32 14.74
C GLY A 46 4.44 -5.06 13.24
N ALA A 47 4.65 -6.07 12.40
CA ALA A 47 4.52 -5.94 10.94
C ALA A 47 3.08 -5.62 10.48
N GLN A 48 2.08 -6.01 11.28
CA GLN A 48 0.67 -5.73 11.01
C GLN A 48 0.14 -4.48 11.73
N ASN A 49 0.96 -3.85 12.58
CA ASN A 49 0.56 -2.67 13.33
C ASN A 49 0.50 -1.42 12.44
N LYS A 50 -0.70 -1.11 11.95
CA LYS A 50 -0.95 0.10 11.14
C LYS A 50 -1.11 1.37 12.00
N TYR A 51 -1.35 1.24 13.29
CA TYR A 51 -1.60 2.37 14.18
C TYR A 51 -0.38 3.29 14.33
N ALA A 52 0.84 2.74 14.26
CA ALA A 52 2.08 3.53 14.29
C ALA A 52 2.21 4.47 13.07
N ALA A 53 1.78 4.00 11.88
CA ALA A 53 1.76 4.82 10.67
C ALA A 53 0.68 5.90 10.75
N GLU A 54 -0.51 5.57 11.28
CA GLU A 54 -1.60 6.53 11.44
C GLU A 54 -1.30 7.60 12.51
N GLU A 55 -0.60 7.25 13.59
CA GLU A 55 -0.15 8.20 14.61
C GLU A 55 0.86 9.22 14.06
N SER A 56 1.77 8.75 13.20
CA SER A 56 2.71 9.61 12.47
C SER A 56 1.97 10.61 11.55
N GLN A 57 0.84 10.21 10.95
CA GLN A 57 0.01 11.10 10.14
C GLN A 57 -0.85 12.06 10.99
N ARG A 58 -1.38 11.61 12.13
CA ARG A 58 -2.20 12.45 13.03
C ARG A 58 -1.37 13.54 13.71
N SER A 59 -0.11 13.27 14.04
CA SER A 59 0.80 14.29 14.59
C SER A 59 1.11 15.40 13.59
N SER A 60 1.19 15.10 12.29
CA SER A 60 1.26 16.13 11.23
C SER A 60 0.01 17.02 11.17
N ALA A 61 -1.18 16.43 11.34
CA ALA A 61 -2.43 17.20 11.39
C ALA A 61 -2.54 18.11 12.63
N SER A 62 -1.97 17.70 13.77
CA SER A 62 -1.89 18.56 14.96
C SER A 62 -0.95 19.76 14.77
N SER A 63 0.06 19.64 13.90
CA SER A 63 0.96 20.76 13.56
C SER A 63 0.22 21.86 12.78
N LEU A 64 -0.79 21.52 11.97
CA LEU A 64 -1.65 22.47 11.26
C LEU A 64 -2.53 23.29 12.22
N LEU A 65 -2.95 22.69 13.34
CA LEU A 65 -3.76 23.38 14.35
C LEU A 65 -2.96 24.44 15.12
N ASN A 66 -1.64 24.26 15.24
CA ASN A 66 -0.74 25.18 15.93
C ASN A 66 -0.15 26.28 15.02
N GLN A 67 -0.61 26.38 13.77
CA GLN A 67 -0.15 27.41 12.83
C GLN A 67 -0.70 28.78 13.18
N THR A 68 0.18 29.79 13.15
CA THR A 68 -0.21 31.20 13.28
C THR A 68 -1.12 31.63 12.12
N PRO A 69 -1.97 32.66 12.27
CA PRO A 69 -2.80 33.17 11.19
C PRO A 69 -2.02 33.50 9.90
N ALA A 70 -0.79 33.99 10.04
CA ALA A 70 0.11 34.27 8.91
C ALA A 70 0.55 32.99 8.17
N GLN A 71 0.87 31.92 8.91
CA GLN A 71 1.24 30.63 8.32
C GLN A 71 0.07 30.00 7.56
N ARG A 72 -1.16 30.12 8.09
CA ARG A 72 -2.37 29.64 7.40
C ARG A 72 -2.65 30.42 6.11
N PHE A 73 -2.44 31.75 6.12
CA PHE A 73 -2.55 32.57 4.92
C PHE A 73 -1.52 32.18 3.86
N ALA A 74 -0.24 32.02 4.24
CA ALA A 74 0.81 31.61 3.32
C ALA A 74 0.53 30.25 2.68
N ALA A 75 0.10 29.26 3.47
CA ALA A 75 -0.29 27.94 2.97
C ALA A 75 -1.48 28.03 2.00
N THR A 76 -2.50 28.83 2.34
CA THR A 76 -3.68 29.04 1.48
C THR A 76 -3.29 29.73 0.16
N PHE A 77 -2.41 30.72 0.23
CA PHE A 77 -1.91 31.42 -0.95
C PHE A 77 -1.12 30.48 -1.86
N GLN A 78 -0.22 29.69 -1.27
CA GLN A 78 0.58 28.71 -2.01
C GLN A 78 -0.30 27.65 -2.68
N GLN A 79 -1.34 27.15 -2.00
CA GLN A 79 -2.30 26.21 -2.58
C GLN A 79 -3.07 26.83 -3.74
N ARG A 80 -3.51 28.10 -3.63
CA ARG A 80 -4.20 28.81 -4.71
C ARG A 80 -3.28 29.10 -5.90
N LEU A 81 -2.03 29.46 -5.64
CA LEU A 81 -1.02 29.66 -6.68
C LEU A 81 -0.74 28.34 -7.41
N LEU A 82 -0.52 27.26 -6.66
CA LEU A 82 -0.30 25.93 -7.22
C LEU A 82 -1.51 25.46 -8.03
N SER A 83 -2.73 25.70 -7.54
CA SER A 83 -3.96 25.37 -8.27
C SER A 83 -4.07 26.16 -9.57
N SER A 84 -3.82 27.48 -9.54
CA SER A 84 -3.85 28.34 -10.73
C SER A 84 -2.81 27.94 -11.79
N VAL A 85 -1.61 27.56 -11.34
CA VAL A 85 -0.55 27.03 -12.21
C VAL A 85 -0.93 25.66 -12.76
N ALA A 86 -1.46 24.78 -11.93
CA ALA A 86 -1.93 23.46 -12.35
C ALA A 86 -3.07 23.56 -13.37
N ASP A 87 -4.01 24.50 -13.19
CA ASP A 87 -5.08 24.77 -14.13
C ASP A 87 -4.53 25.30 -15.46
N ASN A 88 -3.55 26.21 -15.44
CA ASN A 88 -2.87 26.70 -16.66
C ASN A 88 -2.11 25.59 -17.40
N ILE A 89 -1.40 24.74 -16.65
CA ILE A 89 -0.69 23.59 -17.20
C ILE A 89 -1.71 22.60 -17.79
N THR A 90 -2.80 22.33 -17.06
CA THR A 90 -3.87 21.43 -17.50
C THR A 90 -4.54 21.95 -18.77
N ASP A 91 -4.85 23.24 -18.87
CA ASP A 91 -5.41 23.84 -20.08
C ASP A 91 -4.41 23.82 -21.26
N SER A 92 -3.12 24.03 -20.98
CA SER A 92 -2.05 23.91 -21.99
C SER A 92 -1.81 22.49 -22.48
N ILE A 93 -2.17 21.47 -21.68
CA ILE A 93 -1.98 20.05 -21.99
C ILE A 93 -3.25 19.40 -22.54
N LEU A 94 -4.43 19.78 -22.04
CA LEU A 94 -5.72 19.11 -22.25
C LEU A 94 -6.81 20.04 -22.82
N GLY A 95 -6.59 21.36 -22.81
CA GLY A 95 -7.56 22.36 -23.24
C GLY A 95 -7.67 22.52 -24.76
N PRO A 96 -8.51 23.45 -25.23
CA PRO A 96 -8.78 23.67 -26.66
C PRO A 96 -7.55 24.13 -27.47
N ASN A 97 -6.50 24.64 -26.81
CA ASN A 97 -5.20 24.97 -27.41
C ASN A 97 -4.08 24.05 -26.90
N ALA A 98 -4.40 22.77 -26.64
CA ALA A 98 -3.44 21.81 -26.11
C ALA A 98 -2.20 21.66 -27.01
N ARG A 99 -1.01 21.77 -26.40
CA ARG A 99 0.28 21.57 -27.07
C ARG A 99 0.63 20.08 -27.12
N GLU A 100 1.36 19.66 -28.15
CA GLU A 100 1.74 18.25 -28.31
C GLU A 100 2.82 17.80 -27.31
N SER A 101 3.64 18.74 -26.82
CA SER A 101 4.63 18.48 -25.77
C SER A 101 5.05 19.76 -25.04
N GLY A 102 5.63 19.61 -23.86
CA GLY A 102 6.16 20.73 -23.09
C GLY A 102 6.85 20.30 -21.79
N ARG A 103 7.62 21.24 -21.22
CA ARG A 103 8.39 21.05 -19.99
C ARG A 103 8.18 22.22 -19.05
N PHE A 104 7.85 21.92 -17.81
CA PHE A 104 7.73 22.87 -16.70
C PHE A 104 8.74 22.50 -15.60
N GLN A 105 9.29 23.50 -14.91
CA GLN A 105 10.18 23.31 -13.77
C GLN A 105 9.70 24.17 -12.62
N ILE A 106 9.51 23.55 -11.46
CA ILE A 106 9.08 24.23 -10.23
C ILE A 106 9.95 23.68 -9.09
N ASP A 107 10.73 24.54 -8.44
CA ASP A 107 11.57 24.22 -7.27
C ASP A 107 12.37 22.90 -7.39
N GLY A 108 13.01 22.67 -8.54
CA GLY A 108 13.84 21.48 -8.80
C GLY A 108 13.09 20.26 -9.31
N THR A 109 11.76 20.24 -9.23
CA THR A 109 10.93 19.22 -9.90
C THR A 109 10.70 19.60 -11.36
N THR A 110 11.11 18.73 -12.27
CA THR A 110 10.82 18.82 -13.71
C THR A 110 9.57 18.00 -14.05
N ILE A 111 8.59 18.65 -14.65
CA ILE A 111 7.39 18.01 -15.20
C ILE A 111 7.47 18.10 -16.73
N GLN A 112 7.50 16.97 -17.41
CA GLN A 112 7.48 16.86 -18.87
C GLN A 112 6.22 16.14 -19.30
N PHE A 113 5.59 16.61 -20.37
CA PHE A 113 4.45 15.90 -20.96
C PHE A 113 4.65 15.75 -22.46
N GLN A 114 4.20 14.63 -22.99
CA GLN A 114 4.17 14.33 -24.42
C GLN A 114 2.85 13.64 -24.75
N ARG A 115 2.14 14.15 -25.74
CA ARG A 115 0.93 13.52 -26.26
C ARG A 115 1.31 12.46 -27.29
N GLU A 116 0.85 11.24 -27.06
CA GLU A 116 0.96 10.10 -27.98
C GLU A 116 -0.44 9.61 -28.32
N GLY A 117 -0.98 10.07 -29.45
CA GLY A 117 -2.34 9.75 -29.88
C GLY A 117 -3.41 10.23 -28.88
N ASN A 118 -4.18 9.29 -28.34
CA ASN A 118 -5.22 9.52 -27.33
C ASN A 118 -4.71 9.52 -25.90
N ASN A 119 -3.40 9.44 -25.67
CA ASN A 119 -2.82 9.44 -24.33
C ASN A 119 -1.86 10.62 -24.17
N VAL A 120 -1.78 11.14 -22.96
CA VAL A 120 -0.74 12.08 -22.53
C VAL A 120 0.15 11.36 -21.54
N ASN A 121 1.42 11.19 -21.89
CA ASN A 121 2.43 10.65 -21.01
C ASN A 121 3.07 11.80 -20.22
N LEU A 122 2.89 11.79 -18.90
CA LEU A 122 3.43 12.76 -17.97
C LEU A 122 4.62 12.14 -17.24
N THR A 123 5.79 12.76 -17.34
CA THR A 123 7.01 12.38 -16.61
C THR A 123 7.32 13.45 -15.58
N ILE A 124 7.21 13.11 -14.30
CA ILE A 124 7.57 13.96 -13.17
C ILE A 124 8.91 13.47 -12.63
N ASN A 125 9.89 14.36 -12.53
CA ASN A 125 11.23 14.08 -12.03
C ASN A 125 11.56 15.06 -10.91
N ASP A 126 11.71 14.57 -9.68
CA ASP A 126 12.00 15.34 -8.45
C ASP A 126 13.52 15.34 -8.13
N GLY A 127 14.38 15.21 -9.15
CA GLY A 127 15.83 15.17 -9.01
C GLY A 127 16.42 13.87 -8.44
N VAL A 128 15.60 13.05 -7.76
CA VAL A 128 15.98 11.73 -7.21
C VAL A 128 15.10 10.61 -7.75
N ASN A 129 13.79 10.85 -7.85
CA ASN A 129 12.80 9.86 -8.28
C ASN A 129 12.09 10.33 -9.56
N GLN A 130 11.77 9.37 -10.43
CA GLN A 130 10.99 9.60 -11.65
C GLN A 130 9.66 8.84 -11.58
N THR A 131 8.56 9.57 -11.72
CA THR A 131 7.20 9.02 -11.75
C THR A 131 6.61 9.30 -13.12
N SER A 132 6.17 8.25 -13.81
CA SER A 132 5.48 8.37 -15.11
C SER A 132 3.99 8.08 -14.93
N VAL A 133 3.14 8.96 -15.42
CA VAL A 133 1.68 8.87 -15.34
C VAL A 133 1.13 8.99 -16.74
N ILE A 134 0.38 7.97 -17.18
CA ILE A 134 -0.30 8.00 -18.47
C ILE A 134 -1.74 8.43 -18.22
N VAL A 135 -2.12 9.56 -18.79
CA VAL A 135 -3.47 10.12 -18.71
C VAL A 135 -4.16 9.91 -20.06
N PRO A 136 -5.25 9.13 -20.15
CA PRO A 136 -6.02 9.04 -21.38
C PRO A 136 -6.77 10.35 -21.63
N VAL A 137 -6.61 10.90 -22.83
CA VAL A 137 -7.41 12.03 -23.34
C VAL A 137 -8.54 11.45 -24.18
N SER A 138 -9.55 10.97 -23.48
CA SER A 138 -10.80 10.49 -24.07
C SER A 138 -11.95 11.24 -23.41
N PHE A 139 -12.77 11.91 -24.22
CA PHE A 139 -14.18 12.13 -23.90
C PHE A 139 -14.97 11.02 -24.58
#